data_AF-A0A8T4M6N5-F1
#
_entry.id   AF-A0A8T4M6N5-F1
#
_cell.length_a   1.000
_cell.length_b   1.000
_cell.length_c   1.000
_cell.angle_alpha   90.00
_cell.angle_beta   90.00
_cell.angle_gamma   90.00
#
_symmetry.space_group_name_H-M   'P 1'
#
loop_
_entity.id
_entity.type
_entity.pdbx_description
1 polymer ?
#
loop_
_entity_poly.entity_id
_entity_poly.type
_entity_poly.pdbx_seq_one_letter_code
_entity_poly.pdbx_strand_id
1 'polypeptide(L)' 'MATDNKISMPGVFGGLVRYDEEYNSRFMIGPATVIGFIIAVLILVIVLKIFWPITVA' A
#
# COMPACT_ATOMS: atom_id res chain seq x y z
N MET A 1 -0.69 31.51 9.18
CA MET A 1 0.14 30.62 8.35
C MET A 1 0.51 29.42 9.21
N ALA A 2 -0.23 28.31 9.10
CA ALA A 2 -0.06 27.12 9.93
C ALA A 2 1.12 26.28 9.42
N THR A 3 2.33 26.74 9.75
CA THR A 3 3.44 25.83 10.02
C THR A 3 3.09 25.11 11.34
N ASP A 4 3.67 23.96 11.67
CA ASP A 4 3.48 23.26 12.95
C ASP A 4 2.24 22.35 13.10
N ASN A 5 2.27 21.20 12.41
CA ASN A 5 1.69 20.01 13.04
C ASN A 5 2.62 18.81 12.93
N LYS A 6 3.71 18.89 13.70
CA LYS A 6 4.59 17.77 14.03
C LYS A 6 3.99 17.17 15.29
N ILE A 7 3.30 16.03 15.16
CA ILE A 7 2.60 15.39 16.27
C ILE A 7 3.62 15.09 17.39
N SER A 8 3.58 15.87 18.47
CA SER A 8 4.48 15.73 19.61
C SER A 8 3.83 14.80 20.62
N MET A 9 4.12 13.50 20.52
CA MET A 9 3.73 12.52 21.55
C MET A 9 4.63 12.70 22.80
N PRO A 10 4.05 12.93 23.99
CA PRO A 10 4.83 13.25 25.19
C PRO A 10 5.70 12.06 25.61
N GLY A 11 7.00 12.32 25.73
CA GLY A 11 8.05 11.34 25.98
C GLY A 11 8.01 10.78 27.41
N VAL A 12 7.32 9.66 27.59
CA VAL A 12 7.32 8.96 28.90
C VAL A 12 8.21 7.72 28.89
N PHE A 13 8.51 7.06 27.76
CA PHE A 13 9.50 5.97 27.71
C PHE A 13 10.07 5.75 26.29
N GLY A 14 11.03 6.55 25.84
CA GLY A 14 11.52 6.34 24.46
C GLY A 14 12.63 7.23 23.92
N GLY A 15 13.44 7.89 24.76
CA GLY A 15 14.57 8.71 24.29
C GLY A 15 15.68 7.97 23.52
N LEU A 16 15.53 6.66 23.31
CA LEU A 16 16.45 5.79 22.56
C LEU A 16 15.81 5.14 21.32
N VAL A 17 14.50 5.27 21.13
CA VAL A 17 13.84 4.78 19.91
C VAL A 17 13.66 5.96 18.98
N ARG A 18 14.57 6.07 18.00
CA ARG A 18 14.45 7.01 16.90
C ARG A 18 13.27 6.56 16.03
N TYR A 19 12.18 7.31 16.08
CA TYR A 19 11.09 7.18 15.12
C TYR A 19 11.52 7.54 13.67
N ASP A 20 12.71 8.13 13.50
CA ASP A 20 13.36 8.36 12.19
C ASP A 20 14.02 7.11 11.60
N GLU A 21 14.09 5.99 12.35
CA GLU A 21 14.52 4.69 11.82
C GLU A 21 13.36 4.01 11.11
N GLU A 22 12.76 4.70 10.15
CA GLU A 22 11.85 4.10 9.20
C GLU A 22 12.68 3.10 8.37
N TYR A 23 12.58 1.80 8.70
CA TYR A 23 13.24 0.73 7.97
C TYR A 23 12.71 0.76 6.54
N ASN A 24 13.47 1.41 5.65
CA ASN A 24 13.19 1.38 4.22
C ASN A 24 13.32 -0.07 3.80
N SER A 25 12.16 -0.73 3.64
CA SER A 25 12.09 -2.10 3.17
C SER A 25 12.90 -2.20 1.89
N ARG A 26 13.83 -3.15 1.81
CA ARG A 26 14.58 -3.43 0.56
C ARG A 26 13.64 -3.78 -0.59
N PHE A 27 12.40 -4.15 -0.28
CA PHE A 27 11.33 -4.43 -1.21
C PHE A 27 10.20 -3.42 -1.01
N MET A 28 10.40 -2.21 -1.55
CA MET A 28 9.36 -1.20 -1.68
C MET A 28 8.72 -1.35 -3.05
N ILE A 29 7.51 -1.92 -3.09
CA ILE A 29 6.70 -1.95 -4.31
C ILE A 29 6.21 -0.53 -4.57
N GLY A 30 6.67 0.06 -5.67
CA GLY A 30 6.20 1.36 -6.11
C GLY A 30 4.70 1.35 -6.47
N PRO A 31 3.99 2.48 -6.33
CA PRO A 31 2.56 2.54 -6.64
C PRO A 31 2.23 2.13 -8.08
N ALA A 32 3.15 2.35 -9.02
CA ALA A 32 3.02 1.90 -10.41
C ALA A 32 2.89 0.37 -10.53
N THR A 33 3.63 -0.39 -9.73
CA THR A 33 3.57 -1.86 -9.74
C THR A 33 2.24 -2.37 -9.19
N VAL A 34 1.69 -1.70 -8.17
CA VAL A 34 0.36 -2.02 -7.62
C VAL A 34 -0.73 -1.81 -8.68
N ILE A 35 -0.66 -0.70 -9.42
CA ILE A 35 -1.60 -0.39 -10.51
C ILE A 35 -1.48 -1.44 -11.63
N GLY A 36 -0.26 -1.84 -12.00
CA GLY A 36 -0.03 -2.89 -12.99
C GLY A 36 -0.62 -4.24 -12.56
N PHE A 37 -0.47 -4.61 -11.28
CA PHE A 37 -1.05 -5.84 -10.73
C PHE A 37 -2.58 -5.84 -10.80
N ILE A 38 -3.23 -4.72 -10.48
CA ILE A 38 -4.69 -4.58 -10.56
C ILE A 38 -5.18 -4.81 -12.00
N ILE A 39 -4.49 -4.22 -12.99
CA ILE A 39 -4.84 -4.38 -14.41
C ILE A 39 -4.68 -5.85 -14.84
N ALA A 40 -3.60 -6.51 -14.42
CA ALA A 40 -3.37 -7.92 -14.73
C ALA A 40 -4.48 -8.83 -14.17
N VAL A 41 -4.90 -8.58 -12.93
CA VAL A 41 -6.01 -9.32 -12.30
C VAL A 41 -7.33 -9.07 -13.05
N LEU A 42 -7.62 -7.83 -13.45
CA LEU A 42 -8.82 -7.50 -14.24
C LEU A 42 -8.85 -8.27 -15.57
N ILE A 43 -7.73 -8.27 -16.29
CA ILE A 43 -7.62 -8.99 -17.57
C ILE A 43 -7.85 -10.49 -17.34
N LEU A 44 -7.24 -11.07 -16.30
CA LEU A 44 -7.41 -12.47 -15.96
C LEU A 44 -8.89 -12.80 -15.67
N VAL A 45 -9.58 -11.97 -14.88
CA VAL A 45 -11.01 -12.16 -14.58
C VAL A 45 -11.88 -12.05 -15.85
N ILE A 46 -11.60 -11.10 -16.73
CA ILE A 46 -12.33 -10.93 -17.99
C ILE A 46 -12.14 -12.17 -18.87
N VAL A 47 -10.90 -12.61 -19.04
CA VAL A 47 -10.55 -13.81 -19.81
C VAL A 47 -11.28 -15.03 -19.24
N LEU A 48 -11.23 -15.22 -17.92
CA LEU A 48 -11.92 -16.32 -17.25
C LEU A 48 -13.43 -16.27 -17.47
N LYS A 49 -14.04 -15.08 -17.44
CA LYS A 49 -15.48 -14.89 -17.68
C LYS A 49 -15.88 -15.13 -19.14
N ILE A 50 -14.98 -14.90 -20.10
CA ILE A 50 -15.19 -15.21 -21.52
C ILE A 50 -15.11 -16.73 -21.75
N PHE A 51 -14.09 -17.39 -21.20
CA PHE A 51 -13.91 -18.84 -21.38
C PHE A 51 -14.86 -19.68 -20.53
N TRP A 52 -15.28 -19.16 -19.38
CA TRP A 52 -16.19 -19.81 -18.46
C TRP A 52 -17.28 -18.83 -18.01
N PRO A 53 -18.28 -18.56 -18.86
CA PRO A 53 -19.42 -17.76 -18.48
C PRO A 53 -20.27 -18.56 -17.49
N ILE A 54 -19.97 -18.46 -16.19
CA ILE A 54 -20.94 -18.81 -15.15
C ILE A 54 -22.02 -17.75 -15.24
N THR A 55 -23.00 -18.00 -16.09
CA THR A 55 -24.31 -17.41 -15.99
C THR A 55 -24.91 -17.97 -14.71
N VAL A 56 -24.78 -17.22 -13.61
CA VAL A 56 -25.65 -17.41 -12.46
C VAL A 56 -27.05 -17.08 -12.97
N ALA A 57 -27.86 -18.12 -13.11
CA ALA A 57 -29.27 -18.02 -13.46
C ALA A 57 -30.06 -17.30 -12.36
#